data_AF-A0A651E4H8-F1
#
_entry.id   AF-A0A651E4H8-F1
#
_cell.length_a   1.000
_cell.length_b   1.000
_cell.length_c   1.000
_cell.angle_alpha   90.00
_cell.angle_beta   90.00
_cell.angle_gamma   90.00
#
_symmetry.space_group_name_H-M   'P 1'
#
loop_
_entity.id
_entity.type
_entity.pdbx_description
1 polymer ?
#
loop_
_entity_poly.entity_id
_entity_poly.type
_entity_poly.pdbx_seq_one_letter_code
_entity_poly.pdbx_strand_id
1 'polypeptide(L)'
;MYTPQEILGAAKAILPVLPKLLDEPTANQLQAQLNTYLAAQDIAKIWETLEQTPQTQHWRDKFFEAKELNKSRSVSQLAGNSQLGGDMVAQPSGLIYACPHCDYRDVIFLLGMDPDPCPDHPDAVLHRV
;
A
#
# COMPACT_ATOMS: atom_id res chain seq x y z
N MET A 1 16.89 2.59 -4.19
CA MET A 1 16.44 3.79 -3.44
C MET A 1 15.24 4.36 -4.17
N TYR A 2 14.14 4.61 -3.48
CA TYR A 2 12.93 5.21 -4.05
C TYR A 2 13.09 6.72 -4.21
N THR A 3 12.51 7.30 -5.26
CA THR A 3 12.59 8.76 -5.46
C THR A 3 11.58 9.48 -4.57
N PRO A 4 11.82 10.78 -4.24
CA PRO A 4 10.87 11.60 -3.48
C PRO A 4 9.45 11.56 -4.01
N GLN A 5 9.27 11.56 -5.34
CA GLN A 5 7.94 11.50 -5.96
C GLN A 5 7.25 10.16 -5.71
N GLU A 6 7.99 9.05 -5.65
CA GLU A 6 7.41 7.74 -5.36
C GLU A 6 6.96 7.66 -3.91
N ILE A 7 7.74 8.24 -2.98
CA ILE A 7 7.40 8.31 -1.56
C ILE A 7 6.15 9.19 -1.35
N LEU A 8 6.07 10.34 -2.02
CA LEU A 8 4.86 11.19 -2.00
C LEU A 8 3.65 10.44 -2.57
N GLY A 9 3.84 9.68 -3.65
CA GLY A 9 2.79 8.85 -4.24
C GLY A 9 2.29 7.78 -3.25
N ALA A 10 3.20 7.09 -2.57
CA ALA A 10 2.87 6.11 -1.53
C ALA A 10 2.08 6.75 -0.39
N ALA A 11 2.54 7.88 0.15
CA ALA A 11 1.85 8.58 1.23
C ALA A 11 0.44 9.05 0.83
N LYS A 12 0.24 9.51 -0.41
CA LYS A 12 -1.10 9.86 -0.90
C LYS A 12 -1.99 8.64 -1.06
N ALA A 13 -1.43 7.50 -1.47
CA ALA A 13 -2.18 6.27 -1.68
C ALA A 13 -2.58 5.59 -0.37
N ILE A 14 -1.77 5.68 0.71
CA ILE A 14 -2.11 5.06 2.00
C ILE A 14 -3.20 5.84 2.76
N LEU A 15 -3.28 7.17 2.60
CA LEU A 15 -4.22 8.03 3.34
C LEU A 15 -5.66 7.48 3.41
N PRO A 16 -6.34 7.15 2.29
CA PRO A 16 -7.71 6.64 2.34
C PRO A 16 -7.80 5.20 2.88
N VAL A 17 -6.69 4.49 2.99
CA VAL A 17 -6.60 3.08 3.40
C VAL A 17 -6.28 2.96 4.89
N LEU A 18 -5.60 3.95 5.49
CA LEU A 18 -5.22 3.95 6.92
C LEU A 18 -6.35 3.58 7.88
N PRO A 19 -7.58 4.11 7.78
CA PRO A 19 -8.68 3.77 8.70
C PRO A 19 -9.13 2.31 8.61
N LYS A 20 -8.78 1.63 7.52
CA LYS A 20 -9.07 0.21 7.32
C LYS A 20 -7.87 -0.68 7.61
N LEU A 21 -6.66 -0.13 7.70
CA LEU A 21 -5.41 -0.83 8.01
C LEU A 21 -5.12 -0.88 9.50
N LEU A 22 -5.53 0.17 10.22
CA LEU A 22 -5.21 0.41 11.60
C LEU A 22 -6.48 0.73 12.38
N ASP A 23 -6.38 0.68 13.70
CA ASP A 23 -7.43 1.16 14.59
C ASP A 23 -7.70 2.65 14.38
N GLU A 24 -8.97 3.05 14.58
CA GLU A 24 -9.45 4.42 14.38
C GLU A 24 -8.56 5.52 15.00
N PRO A 25 -8.12 5.46 16.27
CA PRO A 25 -7.29 6.53 16.84
C PRO A 25 -5.91 6.61 16.17
N THR A 26 -5.29 5.46 15.91
CA THR A 26 -3.97 5.37 15.28
C THR A 26 -4.02 5.83 13.83
N ALA A 27 -5.04 5.41 13.09
CA ALA A 27 -5.29 5.83 11.71
C ALA A 27 -5.48 7.35 11.60
N ASN A 28 -6.32 7.94 12.47
CA ASN A 28 -6.57 9.38 12.47
C ASN A 28 -5.29 10.19 12.78
N GLN A 29 -4.49 9.73 13.75
CA GLN A 29 -3.22 10.36 14.09
C GLN A 29 -2.24 10.35 12.90
N LEU A 30 -2.04 9.17 12.29
CA LEU A 30 -1.15 8.99 11.15
C LEU A 30 -1.63 9.79 9.92
N GLN A 31 -2.94 9.84 9.67
CA GLN A 31 -3.51 10.68 8.60
C GLN A 31 -3.20 12.17 8.83
N ALA A 32 -3.39 12.69 10.03
CA ALA A 32 -3.10 14.09 10.35
C ALA A 32 -1.61 14.42 10.16
N GLN A 33 -0.73 13.52 10.62
CA GLN A 33 0.72 13.65 10.44
C GLN A 33 1.12 13.63 8.95
N LEU A 34 0.68 12.62 8.20
CA LEU A 34 0.97 12.50 6.77
C LEU A 34 0.44 13.70 5.98
N ASN A 35 -0.76 14.20 6.27
CA ASN A 35 -1.29 15.41 5.61
C ASN A 35 -0.41 16.64 5.86
N THR A 36 0.08 16.81 7.09
CA THR A 36 1.00 17.90 7.45
C THR A 36 2.32 17.78 6.68
N TYR A 37 2.92 16.59 6.66
CA TYR A 37 4.20 16.36 5.99
C TYR A 37 4.08 16.40 4.46
N LEU A 38 2.94 15.97 3.90
CA LEU A 38 2.63 16.10 2.47
C LEU A 38 2.52 17.56 2.03
N ALA A 39 1.90 18.42 2.86
CA ALA A 39 1.82 19.85 2.60
C ALA A 39 3.20 20.52 2.65
N ALA A 40 4.04 20.10 3.60
CA ALA A 40 5.42 20.57 3.74
C ALA A 40 6.39 19.93 2.72
N GLN A 41 5.95 18.89 1.99
CA GLN A 41 6.80 18.02 1.16
C GLN A 41 8.02 17.46 1.92
N ASP A 42 7.85 17.17 3.22
CA ASP A 42 8.90 16.62 4.07
C ASP A 42 9.01 15.10 3.87
N ILE A 43 9.83 14.72 2.88
CA ILE A 43 10.01 13.33 2.46
C ILE A 43 10.55 12.45 3.58
N ALA A 44 11.46 12.99 4.41
CA ALA A 44 12.05 12.24 5.51
C ALA A 44 11.00 11.90 6.57
N LYS A 45 10.18 12.88 6.96
CA LYS A 45 9.10 12.67 7.92
C LYS A 45 8.00 11.76 7.37
N ILE A 46 7.68 11.86 6.08
CA ILE A 46 6.75 10.94 5.42
C ILE A 46 7.26 9.51 5.52
N TRP A 47 8.51 9.27 5.14
CA TRP A 47 9.10 7.93 5.18
C TRP A 47 9.11 7.35 6.59
N GLU A 48 9.56 8.14 7.57
CA GLU A 48 9.54 7.78 8.98
C GLU A 48 8.12 7.42 9.45
N THR A 49 7.11 8.18 9.03
CA THR A 49 5.70 7.92 9.40
C THR A 49 5.20 6.59 8.84
N LEU A 50 5.59 6.22 7.61
CA LEU A 50 5.23 4.93 7.01
C LEU A 50 5.93 3.76 7.72
N GLU A 51 7.03 3.99 8.44
CA GLU A 51 7.77 2.98 9.22
C GLU A 51 7.30 2.85 10.67
N GLN A 52 6.41 3.73 11.15
CA GLN A 52 6.00 3.74 12.56
C GLN A 52 5.26 2.49 13.01
N THR A 53 4.55 1.81 12.10
CA THR A 53 3.76 0.62 12.43
C THR A 53 4.10 -0.56 11.51
N PRO A 54 4.01 -1.80 11.99
CA PRO A 54 4.19 -2.98 11.14
C PRO A 54 3.24 -3.00 9.94
N GLN A 55 1.98 -2.59 10.12
CA GLN A 55 0.98 -2.56 9.06
C GLN A 55 1.29 -1.52 7.98
N THR A 56 1.75 -0.32 8.36
CA THR A 56 2.15 0.72 7.38
C THR A 56 3.42 0.32 6.65
N GLN A 57 4.36 -0.35 7.33
CA GLN A 57 5.57 -0.88 6.72
C GLN A 57 5.23 -1.97 5.69
N HIS A 58 4.39 -2.94 6.07
CA HIS A 58 3.93 -4.00 5.16
C HIS A 58 3.21 -3.42 3.94
N TRP A 59 2.29 -2.47 4.16
CA TRP A 59 1.60 -1.76 3.08
C TRP A 59 2.59 -1.06 2.13
N ARG A 60 3.60 -0.39 2.68
CA ARG A 60 4.61 0.35 1.91
C ARG A 60 5.42 -0.61 1.04
N ASP A 61 5.90 -1.70 1.61
CA ASP A 61 6.73 -2.67 0.90
C ASP A 61 5.93 -3.30 -0.26
N LYS A 62 4.67 -3.68 -0.02
CA LYS A 62 3.76 -4.16 -1.08
C LYS A 62 3.42 -3.11 -2.12
N PHE A 63 3.25 -1.84 -1.74
CA PHE A 63 2.98 -0.75 -2.69
C PHE A 63 4.14 -0.61 -3.69
N PHE A 64 5.38 -0.65 -3.21
CA PHE A 64 6.55 -0.55 -4.07
C PHE A 64 6.77 -1.83 -4.89
N GLU A 65 6.54 -3.02 -4.33
CA GLU A 65 6.58 -4.27 -5.07
C GLU A 65 5.56 -4.28 -6.23
N ALA A 66 4.30 -3.91 -5.94
CA ALA A 66 3.25 -3.82 -6.95
C ALA A 66 3.61 -2.81 -8.07
N LYS A 67 4.29 -1.71 -7.71
CA LYS A 67 4.76 -0.71 -8.66
C LYS A 67 5.87 -1.27 -9.57
N GLU A 68 6.82 -2.02 -9.03
CA GLU A 68 7.88 -2.67 -9.82
C GLU A 68 7.32 -3.79 -10.71
N LEU A 69 6.33 -4.56 -10.22
CA LEU A 69 5.59 -5.54 -11.02
C LEU A 69 4.83 -4.87 -12.18
N ASN A 70 4.25 -3.69 -11.96
CA ASN A 70 3.57 -2.95 -13.03
C ASN A 70 4.56 -2.38 -14.06
N LYS A 71 5.70 -1.83 -13.62
CA LYS A 71 6.78 -1.40 -14.51
C LYS A 71 7.26 -2.56 -15.39
N SER A 72 7.56 -3.72 -14.82
CA SER A 72 8.07 -4.89 -15.55
C SER A 72 7.06 -5.52 -16.52
N ARG A 73 5.76 -5.55 -16.16
CA ARG A 73 4.68 -5.96 -17.08
C ARG A 73 4.50 -4.99 -18.24
N SER A 74 4.65 -3.69 -18.00
CA SER A 74 4.59 -2.66 -19.04
C SER A 74 5.73 -2.78 -20.07
N VAL A 75 6.92 -3.26 -19.66
CA VAL A 75 8.03 -3.53 -20.60
C VAL A 75 7.80 -4.81 -21.41
N SER A 76 7.16 -5.83 -20.82
CA SER A 76 6.92 -7.12 -21.49
C SER A 76 5.70 -7.13 -22.44
N GLN A 77 4.81 -6.13 -22.37
CA GLN A 77 3.60 -6.03 -23.21
C GLN A 77 3.77 -5.22 -24.51
N LEU A 78 4.99 -4.76 -24.85
CA LEU A 78 5.28 -4.15 -26.16
C LEU A 78 5.28 -5.15 -27.34
N ALA A 79 4.95 -6.42 -27.11
CA ALA A 79 4.92 -7.47 -28.15
C ALA A 79 3.50 -7.87 -28.62
N GLY A 80 2.41 -7.27 -28.13
CA GLY A 80 1.09 -7.62 -28.65
C GLY A 80 -0.07 -6.86 -28.04
N ASN A 81 -0.65 -5.96 -28.85
CA ASN A 81 -2.00 -5.40 -28.75
C ASN A 81 -2.73 -5.57 -27.40
N SER A 82 -2.69 -4.55 -26.56
CA SER A 82 -3.85 -4.05 -25.83
C SER A 82 -3.54 -2.66 -25.27
N GLN A 83 -4.34 -1.69 -25.70
CA GLN A 83 -4.37 -0.34 -25.16
C GLN A 83 -4.81 -0.37 -23.68
N LEU A 84 -3.86 -0.48 -22.76
CA LEU A 84 -3.99 0.01 -21.39
C LEU A 84 -2.75 0.83 -21.04
N GLY A 85 -2.39 1.73 -21.96
CA GLY A 85 -1.44 2.81 -21.72
C GLY A 85 -2.11 3.88 -20.86
N GLY A 86 -1.99 3.72 -19.56
CA GLY A 86 -2.20 4.76 -18.58
C GLY A 86 -1.32 4.41 -17.41
N ASP A 87 -0.63 5.39 -16.84
CA ASP A 87 0.01 5.31 -15.53
C ASP A 87 -1.03 4.81 -14.50
N MET A 88 -1.25 3.50 -14.45
CA MET A 88 -1.96 2.83 -13.39
C MET A 88 -1.00 2.88 -12.21
N VAL A 89 -0.90 4.07 -11.60
CA VAL A 89 -0.49 4.24 -10.21
C VAL A 89 -1.14 3.08 -9.48
N ALA A 90 -0.36 2.26 -8.77
CA ALA A 90 -0.91 1.14 -7.99
C ALA A 90 -1.99 1.71 -7.06
N GLN A 91 -3.23 1.71 -7.53
CA GLN A 91 -4.35 2.21 -6.77
C GLN A 91 -4.71 1.05 -5.87
N PRO A 92 -4.67 1.20 -4.53
CA PRO A 92 -5.18 0.17 -3.66
C PRO A 92 -6.58 -0.14 -4.17
N SER A 93 -6.84 -1.39 -4.53
CA SER A 93 -8.14 -1.79 -5.08
C SER A 93 -9.29 -1.62 -4.06
N GLY A 94 -8.97 -1.07 -2.88
CA GLY A 94 -9.84 -0.98 -1.72
C GLY A 94 -10.10 -2.34 -1.09
N LEU A 95 -9.53 -3.42 -1.63
CA LEU A 95 -9.65 -4.78 -1.12
C LEU A 95 -8.62 -4.98 -0.02
N ILE A 96 -9.14 -5.12 1.20
CA ILE A 96 -8.35 -5.36 2.40
C ILE A 96 -8.83 -6.67 2.99
N TYR A 97 -7.87 -7.49 3.38
CA TYR A 97 -8.09 -8.81 3.95
C TYR A 97 -7.58 -8.79 5.38
N ALA A 98 -8.43 -9.14 6.34
CA ALA A 98 -8.09 -9.18 7.76
C ALA A 98 -7.90 -10.63 8.23
N CYS A 99 -6.91 -10.84 9.09
CA CYS A 99 -6.76 -12.10 9.80
C CYS A 99 -7.90 -12.26 10.84
N PRO A 100 -8.55 -13.42 10.96
CA PRO A 100 -9.57 -13.65 12.00
C PRO A 100 -9.00 -13.83 13.41
N HIS A 101 -7.68 -14.02 13.54
CA HIS A 101 -7.01 -14.32 14.81
C HIS A 101 -6.17 -13.17 15.39
N CYS A 102 -5.90 -12.12 14.60
CA CYS A 102 -5.15 -10.95 15.04
C CYS A 102 -5.45 -9.71 14.18
N ASP A 103 -4.85 -8.57 14.54
CA ASP A 103 -5.02 -7.28 13.86
C ASP A 103 -4.20 -7.14 12.56
N TYR A 104 -3.75 -8.25 11.99
CA TYR A 104 -3.07 -8.24 10.70
C TYR A 104 -4.05 -7.95 9.57
N ARG A 105 -3.69 -6.99 8.71
CA ARG A 105 -4.48 -6.59 7.54
C ARG A 105 -3.59 -6.47 6.32
N ASP A 106 -4.01 -7.12 5.25
CA ASP A 106 -3.31 -7.13 3.97
C ASP A 106 -4.10 -6.37 2.90
N VAL A 107 -3.39 -5.63 2.04
CA VAL A 107 -4.01 -4.78 1.00
C VAL A 107 -3.62 -5.29 -0.38
N ILE A 108 -4.63 -5.48 -1.23
CA ILE A 108 -4.43 -5.87 -2.62
C ILE A 108 -4.32 -4.64 -3.50
N PHE A 109 -3.16 -4.46 -4.13
CA PHE A 109 -2.88 -3.32 -5.02
C PHE A 109 -3.17 -3.57 -6.50
N LEU A 110 -3.29 -4.83 -6.92
CA LEU A 110 -3.59 -5.22 -8.30
C LEU A 110 -4.64 -6.32 -8.28
N LEU A 111 -5.69 -6.16 -9.10
CA LEU A 111 -6.72 -7.18 -9.26
C LEU A 111 -6.06 -8.49 -9.73
N GLY A 112 -6.32 -9.57 -9.00
CA GLY A 112 -5.74 -10.90 -9.25
C GLY A 112 -4.45 -11.20 -8.47
N MET A 113 -4.00 -10.33 -7.55
CA MET A 113 -3.08 -10.74 -6.49
C MET A 113 -3.84 -11.38 -5.34
N ASP A 114 -3.31 -12.49 -4.83
CA ASP A 114 -3.77 -13.11 -3.59
C ASP A 114 -3.27 -12.33 -2.38
N PRO A 115 -4.03 -12.33 -1.26
CA PRO A 115 -3.57 -11.73 -0.02
C PRO A 115 -2.41 -12.52 0.57
N ASP A 116 -1.47 -11.81 1.17
CA ASP A 116 -0.37 -12.46 1.89
C ASP A 116 -0.90 -13.17 3.14
N PRO A 117 -0.41 -14.39 3.45
CA PRO A 117 -0.78 -15.07 4.67
C PRO A 117 -0.32 -14.25 5.89
N CYS A 118 -1.09 -14.35 6.97
CA CYS A 118 -0.72 -13.70 8.22
C CYS A 118 0.57 -14.34 8.76
N PRO A 119 1.63 -13.56 9.08
CA PRO A 119 2.90 -14.11 9.56
C PRO A 119 2.77 -14.85 10.89
N ASP A 120 1.87 -14.40 11.77
CA ASP A 120 1.60 -15.04 13.07
C ASP A 120 0.65 -16.24 12.95
N HIS A 121 -0.18 -16.26 11.91
CA HIS A 121 -1.19 -17.29 11.68
C HIS A 121 -1.16 -17.74 10.20
N PRO A 122 -0.12 -18.48 9.77
CA PRO A 122 0.09 -18.81 8.35
C PRO A 122 -1.01 -19.69 7.77
N ASP A 123 -1.68 -20.51 8.61
CA ASP A 123 -2.78 -21.37 8.21
C ASP A 123 -4.15 -20.66 8.22
N ALA A 124 -4.20 -19.40 8.68
CA ALA A 124 -5.45 -18.66 8.74
C ALA A 124 -5.87 -18.16 7.35
N VAL A 125 -7.15 -18.37 7.01
CA VAL A 125 -7.73 -17.81 5.80
C VAL A 125 -8.12 -16.36 6.09
N LEU A 126 -7.49 -15.40 5.42
CA LEU A 126 -7.84 -13.99 5.59
C LEU A 126 -9.21 -13.70 4.95
N HIS A 127 -10.00 -12.85 5.62
CA HIS A 127 -11.33 -12.47 5.18
C HIS A 127 -11.38 -11.03 4.68
N ARG A 128 -12.09 -10.80 3.58
CA ARG A 128 -12.29 -9.46 3.04
C ARG A 128 -13.13 -8.60 4.00
N VAL A 129 -12.70 -7.35 4.23
CA VAL A 129 -13.38 -6.32 5.03
C VAL A 129 -13.77 -5.08 4.23
#